data_AF-A0A2K5RVI0-F1
#
_entry.id   AF-A0A2K5RVI0-F1
#
_cell.length_a   1.000
_cell.length_b   1.000
_cell.length_c   1.000
_cell.angle_alpha   90.00
_cell.angle_beta   90.00
_cell.angle_gamma   90.00
#
_symmetry.space_group_name_H-M   'P 1'
#
loop_
_entity.id
_entity.type
_entity.pdbx_description
1 polymer ?
#
loop_
_entity_poly.entity_id
_entity_poly.type
_entity_poly.pdbx_seq_one_letter_code
_entity_poly.pdbx_strand_id
1 'polypeptide(L)'
;EDKPILHSWKLMSGKQTQLTAIDILTTCVADIQWQRFLHCTEKNLIPYLEKLSDTTLKKMLINGVGYLHEGLNLMERHLVEQLFSSGAIQVLVASRSLCWGINMAAHLVIIIDTQYYNGKIHVYMVGHANHPLQDNEGHCVIMCRGSKKDFFKKFLYEPLPVESHLDHCMHDHFNAEIITKTIENKQDAVDYLAYTFLYRRMTQNPNYYNMQGIFHHHLSDHLSELAEQTLSDLEQSKYIIIKDKMDVVPLNLCMIAAYYYINYTTIELFSMSLNAKTKVRGLIEITSNVAEYENIPIRHHEDNLLRQLLNNPKFNDPHVKTNLLLQAHLSHMQLSAELRSDMEEILSKAIWQYGSSMACIDVLSSNGWLSPALAGMELAQMVTQAMWSKDSYLKQLPHFTSEHIKRCTDKGVESVFDIMEMEDEERNTLLQLTDSQIADVACFCNCYPNIEMSYEVVDKNSICSGGPVVILVQLEQEEEVTGHVIPPLFPQKCEEGLWVVIGDAKSYSLISIKRLTLQQKDKLDFVVPATGAYNYTLYFMSDIYMGCDQEYRFSVDVKEAEKDSDSD
;
A
#
# COMPACT_ATOMS: atom_id res chain seq x y z
N GLU A 1 36.08 -23.92 -16.54
CA GLU A 1 36.47 -22.53 -16.86
C GLU A 1 36.08 -21.65 -15.69
N ASP A 2 36.99 -20.79 -15.23
CA ASP A 2 36.83 -19.91 -14.07
C ASP A 2 35.99 -18.68 -14.46
N LYS A 3 34.70 -18.89 -14.71
CA LYS A 3 33.74 -17.85 -15.12
C LYS A 3 32.67 -17.63 -14.05
N PRO A 4 32.10 -16.42 -13.92
CA PRO A 4 31.07 -16.12 -12.92
C PRO A 4 29.81 -16.97 -13.17
N ILE A 5 29.35 -17.68 -12.14
CA ILE A 5 28.17 -18.55 -12.18
C ILE A 5 27.08 -17.91 -11.32
N LEU A 6 26.04 -17.37 -11.95
CA LEU A 6 24.85 -16.96 -11.21
C LEU A 6 23.97 -18.19 -11.04
N HIS A 7 24.04 -18.80 -9.88
CA HIS A 7 23.08 -19.81 -9.50
C HIS A 7 21.74 -19.14 -9.16
N SER A 8 20.93 -18.75 -10.14
CA SER A 8 19.60 -18.19 -9.88
C SER A 8 18.56 -19.29 -9.58
N TRP A 9 18.61 -19.82 -8.36
CA TRP A 9 17.64 -20.83 -7.94
C TRP A 9 16.27 -20.20 -7.68
N LYS A 10 15.26 -20.72 -8.37
CA LYS A 10 13.87 -20.36 -8.13
C LYS A 10 13.31 -21.17 -6.95
N LEU A 11 13.70 -20.87 -5.72
CA LEU A 11 13.08 -21.54 -4.57
C LEU A 11 12.26 -20.59 -3.70
N MET A 12 11.17 -21.13 -3.17
CA MET A 12 9.95 -20.43 -2.77
C MET A 12 10.05 -19.59 -1.48
N SER A 13 11.22 -19.47 -0.86
CA SER A 13 11.42 -18.73 0.39
C SER A 13 12.86 -18.28 0.58
N GLY A 14 13.09 -17.20 1.34
CA GLY A 14 14.42 -16.73 1.69
C GLY A 14 15.26 -17.82 2.38
N LYS A 15 14.63 -18.62 3.23
CA LYS A 15 15.27 -19.78 3.89
C LYS A 15 15.89 -20.79 2.93
N GLN A 16 15.24 -21.04 1.79
CA GLN A 16 15.76 -22.01 0.84
C GLN A 16 16.99 -21.49 0.07
N THR A 17 17.13 -20.17 -0.13
CA THR A 17 18.34 -19.60 -0.73
C THR A 17 19.58 -19.88 0.14
N GLN A 18 19.43 -19.75 1.45
CA GLN A 18 20.46 -20.04 2.43
C GLN A 18 20.80 -21.54 2.45
N LEU A 19 19.80 -22.43 2.50
CA LEU A 19 20.01 -23.88 2.50
C LEU A 19 20.76 -24.36 1.25
N THR A 20 20.34 -23.89 0.08
CA THR A 20 20.99 -24.25 -1.19
C THR A 20 22.44 -23.74 -1.24
N ALA A 21 22.71 -22.53 -0.75
CA ALA A 21 24.08 -22.02 -0.68
C ALA A 21 24.95 -22.94 0.20
N ILE A 22 24.42 -23.37 1.36
CA ILE A 22 25.08 -24.33 2.26
C ILE A 22 25.31 -25.67 1.53
N ASP A 23 24.32 -26.20 0.82
CA ASP A 23 24.44 -27.47 0.09
C ASP A 23 25.53 -27.41 -0.99
N ILE A 24 25.61 -26.31 -1.76
CA ILE A 24 26.68 -26.08 -2.74
C ILE A 24 28.05 -26.15 -2.06
N LEU A 25 28.20 -25.48 -0.91
CA LEU A 25 29.46 -25.45 -0.17
C LEU A 25 29.80 -26.82 0.42
N THR A 26 28.85 -27.53 1.02
CA THR A 26 29.09 -28.87 1.57
C THR A 26 29.50 -29.87 0.49
N THR A 27 28.90 -29.77 -0.71
CA THR A 27 29.27 -30.59 -1.87
C THR A 27 30.68 -30.23 -2.36
N CYS A 28 31.03 -28.94 -2.33
CA CYS A 28 32.37 -28.45 -2.67
C CYS A 28 33.45 -28.96 -1.70
N VAL A 29 33.13 -29.01 -0.40
CA VAL A 29 34.00 -29.59 0.63
C VAL A 29 34.19 -31.09 0.42
N ALA A 30 33.14 -31.81 0.02
CA ALA A 30 33.23 -33.24 -0.31
C ALA A 30 34.15 -33.51 -1.52
N ASP A 31 34.28 -32.56 -2.44
CA ASP A 31 35.17 -32.60 -3.61
C ASP A 31 36.62 -32.13 -3.30
N ILE A 32 36.95 -31.91 -2.01
CA ILE A 32 38.29 -31.53 -1.51
C ILE A 32 38.74 -30.11 -1.99
N GLN A 33 37.89 -29.35 -2.69
CA GLN A 33 38.19 -28.01 -3.23
C GLN A 33 37.41 -26.87 -2.55
N TRP A 34 37.49 -26.77 -1.23
CA TRP A 34 36.60 -25.94 -0.39
C TRP A 34 36.52 -24.43 -0.71
N GLN A 35 37.53 -23.80 -1.31
CA GLN A 35 37.53 -22.35 -1.68
C GLN A 35 37.49 -22.07 -3.19
N ARG A 36 37.16 -23.05 -4.04
CA ARG A 36 37.24 -22.90 -5.51
C ARG A 36 36.42 -21.75 -6.10
N PHE A 37 35.41 -21.26 -5.39
CA PHE A 37 34.53 -20.19 -5.86
C PHE A 37 34.96 -18.79 -5.39
N LEU A 38 36.01 -18.70 -4.57
CA LEU A 38 36.57 -17.43 -4.12
C LEU A 38 37.79 -17.07 -4.98
N HIS A 39 37.70 -15.96 -5.72
CA HIS A 39 38.77 -15.51 -6.63
C HIS A 39 39.58 -14.34 -6.05
N CYS A 40 39.32 -13.95 -4.80
CA CYS A 40 40.08 -12.95 -4.08
C CYS A 40 40.72 -13.52 -2.81
N THR A 41 41.72 -12.84 -2.27
CA THR A 41 42.27 -13.23 -0.96
C THR A 41 41.33 -12.84 0.16
N GLU A 42 41.25 -13.66 1.23
CA GLU A 42 40.41 -13.38 2.40
C GLU A 42 40.66 -12.00 3.00
N LYS A 43 41.91 -11.50 2.93
CA LYS A 43 42.30 -10.16 3.39
C LYS A 43 41.51 -9.03 2.71
N ASN A 44 41.20 -9.19 1.42
CA ASN A 44 40.45 -8.20 0.66
C ASN A 44 38.94 -8.24 0.98
N LEU A 45 38.46 -9.35 1.55
CA LEU A 45 37.04 -9.56 1.85
C LEU A 45 36.65 -9.04 3.25
N ILE A 46 37.58 -9.02 4.21
CA ILE A 46 37.35 -8.59 5.60
C ILE A 46 36.62 -7.23 5.71
N PRO A 47 37.01 -6.15 4.99
CA PRO A 47 36.34 -4.85 5.08
C PRO A 47 34.87 -4.89 4.66
N TYR A 48 34.50 -5.85 3.81
CA TYR A 48 33.12 -6.05 3.36
C TYR A 48 32.35 -6.93 4.36
N LEU A 49 32.99 -7.97 4.92
CA LEU A 49 32.37 -8.87 5.90
C LEU A 49 32.01 -8.18 7.22
N GLU A 50 32.77 -7.16 7.63
CA GLU A 50 32.48 -6.39 8.84
C GLU A 50 31.15 -5.64 8.76
N LYS A 51 30.72 -5.26 7.55
CA LYS A 51 29.48 -4.52 7.30
C LYS A 51 28.23 -5.39 7.28
N LEU A 52 28.39 -6.71 7.25
CA LEU A 52 27.26 -7.65 7.20
C LEU A 52 26.75 -7.95 8.61
N SER A 53 25.45 -8.12 8.76
CA SER A 53 24.79 -8.54 9.99
C SER A 53 24.64 -10.06 10.07
N ASP A 54 24.31 -10.70 8.94
CA ASP A 54 24.09 -12.15 8.88
C ASP A 54 25.40 -12.94 8.97
N THR A 55 25.57 -13.66 10.08
CA THR A 55 26.74 -14.51 10.34
C THR A 55 26.85 -15.68 9.37
N THR A 56 25.75 -16.18 8.83
CA THR A 56 25.76 -17.28 7.85
C THR A 56 26.25 -16.75 6.52
N LEU A 57 25.74 -15.59 6.08
CA LEU A 57 26.18 -14.94 4.85
C LEU A 57 27.70 -14.68 4.87
N LYS A 58 28.25 -14.22 6.01
CA LYS A 58 29.70 -14.06 6.19
C LYS A 58 30.47 -15.37 5.91
N LYS A 59 30.02 -16.48 6.52
CA LYS A 59 30.66 -17.79 6.33
C LYS A 59 30.57 -18.27 4.88
N MET A 60 29.45 -18.01 4.20
CA MET A 60 29.27 -18.39 2.81
C MET A 60 30.19 -17.59 1.88
N LEU A 61 30.26 -16.26 2.08
CA LEU A 61 31.08 -15.36 1.26
C LEU A 61 32.58 -15.66 1.36
N ILE A 62 33.07 -16.06 2.53
CA ILE A 62 34.48 -16.50 2.71
C ILE A 62 34.83 -17.70 1.82
N ASN A 63 33.84 -18.49 1.40
CA ASN A 63 34.04 -19.63 0.52
C ASN A 63 33.63 -19.34 -0.93
N GLY A 64 33.37 -18.06 -1.26
CA GLY A 64 33.05 -17.63 -2.62
C GLY A 64 31.60 -17.84 -3.05
N VAL A 65 30.70 -18.09 -2.10
CA VAL A 65 29.26 -18.29 -2.35
C VAL A 65 28.45 -17.21 -1.63
N GLY A 66 27.71 -16.39 -2.36
CA GLY A 66 26.74 -15.44 -1.78
C GLY A 66 25.31 -15.95 -1.89
N TYR A 67 24.39 -15.36 -1.13
CA TYR A 67 22.95 -15.49 -1.38
C TYR A 67 22.21 -14.16 -1.21
N LEU A 68 21.07 -14.02 -1.89
CA LEU A 68 20.18 -12.86 -1.85
C LEU A 68 18.73 -13.29 -1.62
N HIS A 69 18.08 -12.66 -0.65
CA HIS A 69 16.62 -12.77 -0.42
C HIS A 69 16.04 -11.47 0.12
N GLU A 70 14.72 -11.40 0.19
CA GLU A 70 13.92 -10.24 0.60
C GLU A 70 14.18 -9.80 2.04
N GLY A 71 14.77 -10.67 2.86
CA GLY A 71 15.06 -10.39 4.26
C GLY A 71 16.44 -9.76 4.51
N LEU A 72 17.31 -9.67 3.49
CA LEU A 72 18.60 -8.99 3.62
C LEU A 72 18.42 -7.48 3.51
N ASN A 73 19.21 -6.73 4.27
CA ASN A 73 19.22 -5.26 4.22
C ASN A 73 19.72 -4.77 2.85
N LEU A 74 19.25 -3.59 2.43
CA LEU A 74 19.64 -3.01 1.13
C LEU A 74 21.17 -2.86 0.99
N MET A 75 21.87 -2.47 2.07
CA MET A 75 23.33 -2.39 2.08
C MET A 75 23.99 -3.75 1.88
N GLU A 76 23.47 -4.81 2.50
CA GLU A 76 24.02 -6.17 2.36
C GLU A 76 23.81 -6.70 0.94
N ARG A 77 22.63 -6.43 0.35
CA ARG A 77 22.35 -6.78 -1.05
C ARG A 77 23.35 -6.11 -1.97
N HIS A 78 23.47 -4.78 -1.95
CA HIS A 78 24.42 -4.07 -2.80
C HIS A 78 25.86 -4.56 -2.63
N LEU A 79 26.27 -4.88 -1.40
CA LEU A 79 27.61 -5.38 -1.13
C LEU A 79 27.84 -6.75 -1.78
N VAL A 80 26.89 -7.68 -1.65
CA VAL A 80 26.97 -9.00 -2.29
C VAL A 80 26.94 -8.86 -3.82
N GLU A 81 26.12 -7.96 -4.35
CA GLU A 81 26.06 -7.67 -5.80
C GLU A 81 27.40 -7.14 -6.33
N GLN A 82 28.05 -6.23 -5.59
CA GLN A 82 29.37 -5.70 -5.92
C GLN A 82 30.46 -6.78 -5.89
N LEU A 83 30.44 -7.66 -4.89
CA LEU A 83 31.38 -8.78 -4.80
C LEU A 83 31.21 -9.76 -5.97
N PHE A 84 29.97 -10.01 -6.41
CA PHE A 84 29.71 -10.87 -7.57
C PHE A 84 30.13 -10.20 -8.88
N SER A 85 29.77 -8.94 -9.08
CA SER A 85 30.04 -8.19 -10.31
C SER A 85 31.52 -7.90 -10.52
N SER A 86 32.29 -7.77 -9.43
CA SER A 86 33.76 -7.66 -9.47
C SER A 86 34.47 -8.99 -9.70
N GLY A 87 33.74 -10.12 -9.69
CA GLY A 87 34.29 -11.46 -9.84
C GLY A 87 34.96 -12.01 -8.58
N ALA A 88 34.87 -11.32 -7.43
CA ALA A 88 35.47 -11.78 -6.18
C ALA A 88 34.83 -13.09 -5.69
N ILE A 89 33.50 -13.19 -5.80
CA ILE A 89 32.75 -14.43 -5.57
C ILE A 89 32.22 -14.95 -6.90
N GLN A 90 32.31 -16.26 -7.10
CA GLN A 90 31.89 -16.89 -8.35
C GLN A 90 30.42 -17.30 -8.34
N VAL A 91 29.86 -17.65 -7.17
CA VAL A 91 28.51 -18.22 -7.06
C VAL A 91 27.61 -17.30 -6.26
N LEU A 92 26.44 -17.01 -6.81
CA LEU A 92 25.39 -16.28 -6.11
C LEU A 92 24.05 -17.01 -6.20
N VAL A 93 23.39 -17.19 -5.06
CA VAL A 93 22.07 -17.82 -4.94
C VAL A 93 20.99 -16.76 -4.67
N ALA A 94 20.14 -16.46 -5.64
CA ALA A 94 19.11 -15.42 -5.48
C ALA A 94 17.69 -15.98 -5.37
N SER A 95 16.84 -15.36 -4.54
CA SER A 95 15.40 -15.61 -4.45
C SER A 95 14.68 -15.27 -5.76
N ARG A 96 13.53 -15.92 -5.99
CA ARG A 96 12.71 -15.72 -7.20
C ARG A 96 12.11 -14.32 -7.34
N SER A 97 11.86 -13.62 -6.24
CA SER A 97 11.25 -12.28 -6.25
C SER A 97 12.24 -11.22 -6.74
N LEU A 98 13.52 -11.43 -6.44
CA LEU A 98 14.61 -10.55 -6.79
C LEU A 98 15.00 -10.66 -8.27
N CYS A 99 14.46 -11.61 -9.03
CA CYS A 99 14.84 -11.80 -10.41
C CYS A 99 14.69 -10.53 -11.24
N TRP A 100 13.69 -9.68 -10.97
CA TRP A 100 13.49 -8.42 -11.69
C TRP A 100 14.37 -7.26 -11.22
N GLY A 101 14.80 -7.29 -9.95
CA GLY A 101 15.54 -6.19 -9.32
C GLY A 101 17.05 -6.35 -9.37
N ILE A 102 17.54 -7.52 -9.75
CA ILE A 102 18.97 -7.82 -9.81
C ILE A 102 19.55 -7.27 -11.12
N ASN A 103 20.50 -6.34 -11.01
CA ASN A 103 21.18 -5.75 -12.17
C ASN A 103 22.54 -6.41 -12.46
N MET A 104 22.61 -7.74 -12.39
CA MET A 104 23.82 -8.49 -12.70
C MET A 104 23.56 -9.55 -13.76
N ALA A 105 24.64 -9.86 -14.48
CA ALA A 105 24.69 -10.91 -15.47
C ALA A 105 25.70 -11.96 -15.07
N ALA A 106 25.57 -13.16 -15.63
CA ALA A 106 26.55 -14.22 -15.43
C ALA A 106 26.66 -15.14 -16.63
N HIS A 107 27.69 -15.99 -16.58
CA HIS A 107 27.97 -16.96 -17.62
C HIS A 107 26.97 -18.12 -17.62
N LEU A 108 26.65 -18.62 -16.42
CA LEU A 108 25.77 -19.76 -16.21
C LEU A 108 24.64 -19.39 -15.26
N VAL A 109 23.40 -19.59 -15.69
CA VAL A 109 22.18 -19.40 -14.90
C VAL A 109 21.52 -20.75 -14.65
N ILE A 110 21.34 -21.13 -13.38
CA ILE A 110 20.69 -22.40 -13.02
C ILE A 110 19.36 -22.14 -12.31
N ILE A 111 18.26 -22.36 -13.03
CA ILE A 111 16.89 -22.19 -12.53
C ILE A 111 16.41 -23.52 -11.99
N ILE A 112 16.05 -23.56 -10.70
CA ILE A 112 15.70 -24.81 -10.04
C ILE A 112 14.32 -24.76 -9.45
N ASP A 113 13.56 -25.81 -9.74
CA ASP A 113 12.21 -26.10 -9.31
C ASP A 113 11.18 -25.05 -9.76
N THR A 114 10.54 -25.34 -10.89
CA THR A 114 9.62 -24.42 -11.56
C THR A 114 8.15 -24.68 -11.21
N GLN A 115 7.83 -25.01 -9.95
CA GLN A 115 6.46 -25.45 -9.59
C GLN A 115 5.38 -24.40 -9.92
N TYR A 116 5.74 -23.12 -9.91
CA TYR A 116 4.91 -22.01 -10.37
C TYR A 116 5.48 -21.42 -11.67
N TYR A 117 4.78 -21.57 -12.81
CA TYR A 117 5.17 -20.94 -14.08
C TYR A 117 4.43 -19.60 -14.29
N ASN A 118 5.19 -18.52 -14.48
CA ASN A 118 4.73 -17.28 -15.11
C ASN A 118 5.73 -16.98 -16.23
N GLY A 119 5.26 -16.95 -17.48
CA GLY A 119 6.12 -16.86 -18.66
C GLY A 119 6.98 -15.61 -18.72
N LYS A 120 6.52 -14.53 -18.09
CA LYS A 120 7.29 -13.28 -17.96
C LYS A 120 8.56 -13.48 -17.12
N ILE A 121 8.44 -14.21 -16.01
CA ILE A 121 9.53 -14.39 -15.03
C ILE A 121 10.64 -15.30 -15.57
N HIS A 122 10.29 -16.40 -16.27
CA HIS A 122 11.29 -17.40 -16.65
C HIS A 122 12.16 -16.94 -17.82
N VAL A 123 11.58 -16.23 -18.79
CA VAL A 123 12.35 -15.63 -19.89
C VAL A 123 13.34 -14.60 -19.32
N TYR A 124 12.91 -13.80 -18.34
CA TYR A 124 13.79 -12.83 -17.69
C TYR A 124 14.95 -13.52 -16.94
N MET A 125 14.67 -14.59 -16.19
CA MET A 125 15.70 -15.37 -15.49
C MET A 125 16.76 -15.94 -16.45
N VAL A 126 16.34 -16.47 -17.60
CA VAL A 126 17.26 -16.94 -18.65
C VAL A 126 18.09 -15.77 -19.20
N GLY A 127 17.49 -14.58 -19.32
CA GLY A 127 18.15 -13.37 -19.81
C GLY A 127 19.34 -12.89 -18.96
N HIS A 128 19.45 -13.29 -17.69
CA HIS A 128 20.65 -13.00 -16.88
C HIS A 128 21.88 -13.80 -17.30
N ALA A 129 21.71 -14.87 -18.10
CA ALA A 129 22.81 -15.65 -18.67
C ALA A 129 23.42 -14.92 -19.88
N ASN A 130 23.70 -13.62 -19.75
CA ASN A 130 24.08 -12.77 -20.86
C ASN A 130 25.18 -11.81 -20.45
N HIS A 131 26.42 -12.15 -20.79
CA HIS A 131 27.60 -11.36 -20.45
C HIS A 131 28.34 -10.90 -21.72
N PRO A 132 27.76 -9.95 -22.50
CA PRO A 132 28.13 -9.73 -23.90
C PRO A 132 29.55 -9.19 -24.12
N LEU A 133 30.16 -8.58 -23.10
CA LEU A 133 31.50 -7.99 -23.21
C LEU A 133 32.64 -8.95 -22.82
N GLN A 134 32.36 -10.07 -22.15
CA GLN A 134 33.40 -11.00 -21.69
C GLN A 134 33.20 -12.43 -22.20
N ASP A 135 31.95 -12.87 -22.37
CA ASP A 135 31.66 -14.25 -22.75
C ASP A 135 31.24 -14.38 -24.21
N ASN A 136 31.67 -15.47 -24.85
CA ASN A 136 31.26 -15.82 -26.22
C ASN A 136 29.87 -16.50 -26.26
N GLU A 137 29.47 -17.10 -25.14
CA GLU A 137 28.21 -17.83 -24.99
C GLU A 137 27.71 -17.71 -23.55
N GLY A 138 26.40 -17.80 -23.37
CA GLY A 138 25.73 -17.87 -22.08
C GLY A 138 24.99 -19.19 -21.95
N HIS A 139 25.12 -19.84 -20.80
CA HIS A 139 24.50 -21.14 -20.52
C HIS A 139 23.36 -20.98 -19.53
N CYS A 140 22.25 -21.68 -19.76
CA CYS A 140 21.17 -21.78 -18.80
C CYS A 140 20.73 -23.24 -18.61
N VAL A 141 20.64 -23.66 -17.34
CA VAL A 141 20.16 -24.99 -16.95
C VAL A 141 18.87 -24.84 -16.17
N ILE A 142 17.79 -25.47 -16.65
CA ILE A 142 16.49 -25.44 -15.99
C ILE A 142 16.18 -26.82 -15.43
N MET A 143 16.20 -26.94 -14.11
CA MET A 143 15.79 -28.13 -13.38
C MET A 143 14.31 -28.03 -13.03
N CYS A 144 13.49 -28.85 -13.67
CA CYS A 144 12.04 -28.86 -13.47
C CYS A 144 11.50 -30.29 -13.31
N ARG A 145 10.26 -30.42 -12.81
CA ARG A 145 9.55 -31.71 -12.79
C ARG A 145 9.39 -32.24 -14.22
N GLY A 146 9.46 -33.56 -14.40
CA GLY A 146 9.37 -34.20 -15.72
C GLY A 146 8.13 -33.79 -16.52
N SER A 147 6.98 -33.58 -15.85
CA SER A 147 5.73 -33.13 -16.48
C SER A 147 5.78 -31.73 -17.11
N LYS A 148 6.76 -30.89 -16.73
CA LYS A 148 6.94 -29.53 -17.26
C LYS A 148 8.08 -29.42 -18.28
N LYS A 149 8.86 -30.50 -18.49
CA LYS A 149 10.03 -30.49 -19.37
C LYS A 149 9.69 -30.08 -20.81
N ASP A 150 8.70 -30.73 -21.42
CA ASP A 150 8.34 -30.46 -22.82
C ASP A 150 7.71 -29.08 -22.99
N PHE A 151 7.02 -28.60 -21.95
CA PHE A 151 6.50 -27.24 -21.89
C PHE A 151 7.63 -26.20 -21.97
N PHE A 152 8.68 -26.32 -21.14
CA PHE A 152 9.81 -25.38 -21.18
C PHE A 152 10.58 -25.46 -22.49
N LYS A 153 10.80 -26.66 -23.03
CA LYS A 153 11.43 -26.82 -24.33
C LYS A 153 10.67 -26.05 -25.41
N LYS A 154 9.35 -26.16 -25.46
CA LYS A 154 8.56 -25.45 -26.46
C LYS A 154 8.68 -23.92 -26.31
N PHE A 155 8.38 -23.38 -25.14
CA PHE A 155 8.23 -21.92 -24.96
C PHE A 155 9.53 -21.14 -24.74
N LEU A 156 10.67 -21.80 -24.59
CA LEU A 156 11.98 -21.13 -24.53
C LEU A 156 12.66 -21.08 -25.89
N TYR A 157 12.44 -22.08 -26.76
CA TYR A 157 13.00 -22.08 -28.11
C TYR A 157 12.07 -21.43 -29.13
N GLU A 158 10.76 -21.45 -28.92
CA GLU A 158 9.77 -20.74 -29.73
C GLU A 158 9.42 -19.40 -29.10
N PRO A 159 9.09 -18.37 -29.90
CA PRO A 159 8.61 -17.10 -29.37
C PRO A 159 7.33 -17.28 -28.55
N LEU A 160 7.22 -16.56 -27.44
CA LEU A 160 6.11 -16.69 -26.50
C LEU A 160 4.80 -16.13 -27.11
N PRO A 161 3.71 -16.92 -27.16
CA PRO A 161 2.40 -16.38 -27.49
C PRO A 161 1.89 -15.54 -26.32
N VAL A 162 1.45 -14.32 -26.60
CA VAL A 162 0.85 -13.41 -25.62
C VAL A 162 -0.62 -13.18 -25.94
N GLU A 163 -1.48 -13.40 -24.94
CA GLU A 163 -2.92 -13.23 -25.02
C GLU A 163 -3.37 -12.13 -24.05
N SER A 164 -4.46 -11.45 -24.41
CA SER A 164 -5.10 -10.50 -23.51
C SER A 164 -5.84 -11.26 -22.41
N HIS A 165 -5.89 -10.68 -21.21
CA HIS A 165 -6.79 -11.10 -20.13
C HIS A 165 -7.65 -9.92 -19.67
N LEU A 166 -7.76 -8.90 -20.52
CA LEU A 166 -8.53 -7.69 -20.22
C LEU A 166 -9.99 -8.08 -19.93
N ASP A 167 -10.52 -9.07 -20.64
CA ASP A 167 -11.87 -9.62 -20.50
C ASP A 167 -12.22 -10.10 -19.08
N HIS A 168 -11.22 -10.37 -18.23
CA HIS A 168 -11.45 -10.72 -16.82
C HIS A 168 -11.32 -9.53 -15.85
N CYS A 169 -10.79 -8.39 -16.31
CA CYS A 169 -10.46 -7.23 -15.48
C CYS A 169 -11.02 -5.91 -16.07
N MET A 170 -12.16 -5.94 -16.77
CA MET A 170 -12.69 -4.75 -17.47
C MET A 170 -13.35 -3.74 -16.55
N HIS A 171 -13.97 -4.19 -15.45
CA HIS A 171 -14.84 -3.35 -14.61
C HIS A 171 -14.13 -2.08 -14.15
N ASP A 172 -12.89 -2.18 -13.67
CA ASP A 172 -12.10 -1.03 -13.19
C ASP A 172 -11.77 -0.03 -14.31
N HIS A 173 -11.45 -0.53 -15.50
CA HIS A 173 -11.14 0.32 -16.65
C HIS A 173 -12.38 1.04 -17.17
N PHE A 174 -13.50 0.32 -17.32
CA PHE A 174 -14.77 0.93 -17.72
C PHE A 174 -15.21 1.99 -16.70
N ASN A 175 -15.10 1.68 -15.41
CA ASN A 175 -15.43 2.62 -14.35
C ASN A 175 -14.61 3.92 -14.46
N ALA A 176 -13.30 3.82 -14.68
CA ALA A 176 -12.43 4.99 -14.88
C ALA A 176 -12.80 5.79 -16.14
N GLU A 177 -13.08 5.11 -17.25
CA GLU A 177 -13.38 5.75 -18.54
C GLU A 177 -14.78 6.39 -18.62
N ILE A 178 -15.72 5.92 -17.79
CA ILE A 178 -17.05 6.55 -17.65
C ILE A 178 -16.91 7.89 -16.90
N ILE A 179 -16.01 7.99 -15.93
CA ILE A 179 -15.77 9.22 -15.14
C ILE A 179 -15.05 10.28 -15.97
N THR A 180 -14.05 9.87 -16.75
CA THR A 180 -13.36 10.76 -17.69
C THR A 180 -14.26 11.17 -18.87
N LYS A 181 -15.45 10.55 -18.98
CA LYS A 181 -16.42 10.73 -20.06
C LYS A 181 -15.87 10.31 -21.42
N THR A 182 -14.94 9.35 -21.43
CA THR A 182 -14.56 8.65 -22.66
C THR A 182 -15.68 7.70 -23.09
N ILE A 183 -16.37 7.09 -22.13
CA ILE A 183 -17.54 6.23 -22.34
C ILE A 183 -18.77 6.96 -21.80
N GLU A 184 -19.57 7.57 -22.67
CA GLU A 184 -20.83 8.23 -22.28
C GLU A 184 -22.05 7.34 -22.56
N ASN A 185 -21.91 6.35 -23.45
CA ASN A 185 -22.98 5.43 -23.83
C ASN A 185 -22.44 4.02 -24.14
N LYS A 186 -23.35 3.05 -24.32
CA LYS A 186 -22.99 1.65 -24.64
C LYS A 186 -22.23 1.48 -25.95
N GLN A 187 -22.45 2.35 -26.94
CA GLN A 187 -21.71 2.29 -28.21
C GLN A 187 -20.25 2.70 -28.00
N ASP A 188 -20.00 3.77 -27.24
CA ASP A 188 -18.65 4.20 -26.89
C ASP A 188 -17.89 3.09 -26.15
N ALA A 189 -18.57 2.28 -25.33
CA ALA A 189 -17.97 1.15 -24.65
C ALA A 189 -17.47 0.06 -25.63
N VAL A 190 -18.27 -0.25 -26.65
CA VAL A 190 -17.86 -1.19 -27.72
C VAL A 190 -16.72 -0.60 -28.54
N ASP A 191 -16.79 0.69 -28.87
CA ASP A 191 -15.75 1.40 -29.60
C ASP A 191 -14.43 1.43 -28.82
N TYR A 192 -14.49 1.67 -27.50
CA TYR A 192 -13.34 1.59 -26.59
C TYR A 192 -12.68 0.22 -26.64
N LEU A 193 -13.47 -0.86 -26.57
CA LEU A 193 -12.94 -2.22 -26.67
C LEU A 193 -12.24 -2.47 -28.02
N ALA A 194 -12.69 -1.85 -29.11
CA ALA A 194 -12.05 -2.00 -30.42
C ALA A 194 -10.61 -1.44 -30.48
N TYR A 195 -10.24 -0.53 -29.57
CA TYR A 195 -8.87 -0.01 -29.46
C TYR A 195 -7.90 -0.93 -28.70
N THR A 196 -8.40 -2.00 -28.09
CA THR A 196 -7.61 -2.82 -27.17
C THR A 196 -6.81 -3.92 -27.88
N PHE A 197 -5.80 -4.45 -27.18
CA PHE A 197 -5.11 -5.68 -27.62
C PHE A 197 -6.04 -6.90 -27.63
N LEU A 198 -7.06 -6.92 -26.75
CA LEU A 198 -8.09 -7.96 -26.70
C LEU A 198 -8.80 -8.10 -28.05
N TYR A 199 -9.29 -6.99 -28.61
CA TYR A 199 -9.94 -6.98 -29.92
C TYR A 199 -9.07 -7.59 -31.04
N ARG A 200 -7.77 -7.24 -31.05
CA ARG A 200 -6.82 -7.80 -32.01
C ARG A 200 -6.66 -9.32 -31.85
N ARG A 201 -6.65 -9.83 -30.61
CA ARG A 201 -6.44 -11.26 -30.33
C ARG A 201 -7.68 -12.11 -30.52
N MET A 202 -8.88 -11.56 -30.29
CA MET A 202 -10.16 -12.26 -30.51
C MET A 202 -10.27 -12.84 -31.93
N THR A 203 -9.81 -12.11 -32.95
CA THR A 203 -9.81 -12.59 -34.35
C THR A 203 -8.75 -13.65 -34.65
N GLN A 204 -7.68 -13.71 -33.84
CA GLN A 204 -6.53 -14.59 -34.06
C GLN A 204 -6.64 -15.91 -33.29
N ASN A 205 -7.27 -15.89 -32.11
CA ASN A 205 -7.45 -17.06 -31.26
C ASN A 205 -8.83 -17.04 -30.57
N PRO A 206 -9.93 -17.17 -31.33
CA PRO A 206 -11.30 -17.00 -30.82
C PRO A 206 -11.65 -18.00 -29.71
N ASN A 207 -11.17 -19.24 -29.81
CA ASN A 207 -11.44 -20.29 -28.83
C ASN A 207 -10.91 -19.96 -27.43
N TYR A 208 -9.84 -19.16 -27.34
CA TYR A 208 -9.29 -18.73 -26.05
C TYR A 208 -10.24 -17.79 -25.31
N TYR A 209 -10.96 -16.95 -26.06
CA TYR A 209 -11.94 -15.99 -25.55
C TYR A 209 -13.38 -16.55 -25.60
N ASN A 210 -13.55 -17.88 -25.69
CA ASN A 210 -14.85 -18.56 -25.79
C ASN A 210 -15.73 -18.12 -26.98
N MET A 211 -15.13 -17.61 -28.06
CA MET A 211 -15.86 -17.20 -29.26
C MET A 211 -16.05 -18.37 -30.23
N GLN A 212 -17.23 -18.46 -30.84
CA GLN A 212 -17.60 -19.55 -31.76
C GLN A 212 -17.14 -19.32 -33.21
N GLY A 213 -16.72 -18.11 -33.56
CA GLY A 213 -16.33 -17.75 -34.92
C GLY A 213 -15.60 -16.42 -35.03
N ILE A 214 -15.03 -16.17 -36.20
CA ILE A 214 -14.18 -14.98 -36.49
C ILE A 214 -14.86 -13.96 -37.41
N PHE A 215 -16.09 -14.22 -37.85
CA PHE A 215 -16.81 -13.29 -38.72
C PHE A 215 -17.20 -12.01 -37.95
N HIS A 216 -17.39 -10.91 -38.68
CA HIS A 216 -17.68 -9.60 -38.08
C HIS A 216 -18.90 -9.61 -37.15
N HIS A 217 -19.94 -10.41 -37.44
CA HIS A 217 -21.09 -10.54 -36.55
C HIS A 217 -20.71 -11.20 -35.22
N HIS A 218 -19.99 -12.33 -35.23
CA HIS A 218 -19.53 -12.99 -34.00
C HIS A 218 -18.69 -12.06 -33.11
N LEU A 219 -17.82 -11.24 -33.72
CA LEU A 219 -16.99 -10.28 -32.99
C LEU A 219 -17.83 -9.14 -32.40
N SER A 220 -18.71 -8.56 -33.21
CA SER A 220 -19.61 -7.49 -32.76
C SER A 220 -20.54 -7.96 -31.64
N ASP A 221 -21.13 -9.15 -31.78
CA ASP A 221 -22.03 -9.75 -30.81
C ASP A 221 -21.29 -9.99 -29.48
N HIS A 222 -20.08 -10.56 -29.55
CA HIS A 222 -19.29 -10.84 -28.36
C HIS A 222 -18.80 -9.57 -27.64
N LEU A 223 -18.35 -8.54 -28.37
CA LEU A 223 -18.00 -7.26 -27.76
C LEU A 223 -19.20 -6.57 -27.12
N SER A 224 -20.37 -6.67 -27.75
CA SER A 224 -21.62 -6.11 -27.21
C SER A 224 -22.04 -6.85 -25.94
N GLU A 225 -21.97 -8.18 -25.94
CA GLU A 225 -22.23 -9.00 -24.75
C GLU A 225 -21.28 -8.65 -23.60
N LEU A 226 -19.99 -8.49 -23.92
CA LEU A 226 -18.96 -8.15 -22.95
C LEU A 226 -19.16 -6.76 -22.32
N ALA A 227 -19.47 -5.76 -23.14
CA ALA A 227 -19.77 -4.41 -22.70
C ALA A 227 -21.07 -4.38 -21.88
N GLU A 228 -22.13 -5.07 -22.34
CA GLU A 228 -23.41 -5.14 -21.63
C GLU A 228 -23.26 -5.82 -20.27
N GLN A 229 -22.54 -6.94 -20.19
CA GLN A 229 -22.30 -7.64 -18.94
C GLN A 229 -21.52 -6.76 -17.94
N THR A 230 -20.43 -6.14 -18.40
CA THR A 230 -19.61 -5.26 -17.56
C THR A 230 -20.41 -4.07 -17.04
N LEU A 231 -21.20 -3.41 -17.90
CA LEU A 231 -22.04 -2.28 -17.50
C LEU A 231 -23.20 -2.71 -16.58
N SER A 232 -23.79 -3.87 -16.81
CA SER A 232 -24.83 -4.44 -15.96
C SER A 232 -24.28 -4.75 -14.56
N ASP A 233 -23.08 -5.33 -14.46
CA ASP A 233 -22.43 -5.60 -13.18
C ASP A 233 -22.15 -4.29 -12.43
N LEU A 234 -21.62 -3.27 -13.13
CA LEU A 234 -21.38 -1.94 -12.55
C LEU A 234 -22.67 -1.24 -12.10
N GLU A 235 -23.75 -1.38 -12.85
CA GLU A 235 -25.07 -0.86 -12.45
C GLU A 235 -25.60 -1.59 -11.20
N GLN A 236 -25.48 -2.92 -11.15
CA GLN A 236 -25.89 -3.72 -10.00
C GLN A 236 -25.13 -3.32 -8.72
N SER A 237 -23.83 -3.06 -8.83
CA SER A 237 -23.00 -2.59 -7.71
C SER A 237 -23.19 -1.09 -7.40
N LYS A 238 -24.11 -0.39 -8.08
CA LYS A 238 -24.43 1.05 -7.91
C LYS A 238 -23.26 2.00 -8.21
N TYR A 239 -22.44 1.64 -9.20
CA TYR A 239 -21.36 2.50 -9.72
C TYR A 239 -21.89 3.45 -10.78
N ILE A 240 -22.81 2.97 -11.61
CA ILE A 240 -23.38 3.73 -12.71
C ILE A 240 -24.90 3.65 -12.71
N ILE A 241 -25.54 4.58 -13.40
CA ILE A 241 -26.95 4.50 -13.77
C ILE A 241 -27.02 4.46 -15.29
N ILE A 242 -27.77 3.49 -15.83
CA ILE A 242 -28.05 3.43 -17.27
C ILE A 242 -29.37 4.17 -17.54
N LYS A 243 -29.28 5.35 -18.15
CA LYS A 243 -30.44 6.14 -18.60
C LYS A 243 -30.85 5.71 -20.00
N ASP A 244 -32.16 5.66 -20.25
CA ASP A 244 -32.74 5.32 -21.55
C ASP A 244 -32.18 4.04 -22.19
N LYS A 245 -31.70 3.11 -21.35
CA LYS A 245 -31.02 1.86 -21.73
C LYS A 245 -29.73 2.01 -22.54
N MET A 246 -29.20 3.23 -22.69
CA MET A 246 -28.08 3.53 -23.57
C MET A 246 -27.00 4.39 -22.90
N ASP A 247 -27.40 5.49 -22.26
CA ASP A 247 -26.46 6.46 -21.70
C ASP A 247 -26.03 6.04 -20.30
N VAL A 248 -24.75 6.18 -19.99
CA VAL A 248 -24.18 5.81 -18.69
C VAL A 248 -23.79 7.05 -17.90
N VAL A 249 -24.18 7.09 -16.63
CA VAL A 249 -23.86 8.20 -15.72
C VAL A 249 -23.13 7.68 -14.49
N PRO A 250 -21.96 8.22 -14.14
CA PRO A 250 -21.22 7.81 -12.95
C PRO A 250 -21.91 8.23 -11.65
N LEU A 251 -21.80 7.38 -10.62
CA LEU A 251 -22.24 7.64 -9.24
C LEU A 251 -21.06 7.91 -8.29
N ASN A 252 -21.35 8.23 -7.03
CA ASN A 252 -20.33 8.55 -6.03
C ASN A 252 -19.32 7.41 -5.81
N LEU A 253 -19.78 6.16 -5.72
CA LEU A 253 -18.87 5.00 -5.53
C LEU A 253 -17.91 4.83 -6.70
N CYS A 254 -18.39 5.09 -7.91
CA CYS A 254 -17.61 5.11 -9.14
C CYS A 254 -16.51 6.16 -9.07
N MET A 255 -16.86 7.40 -8.72
CA MET A 255 -15.90 8.49 -8.53
C MET A 255 -14.81 8.14 -7.50
N ILE A 256 -15.20 7.57 -6.35
CA ILE A 256 -14.26 7.17 -5.29
C ILE A 256 -13.30 6.08 -5.81
N ALA A 257 -13.81 5.03 -6.45
CA ALA A 257 -13.00 3.92 -6.92
C ALA A 257 -11.95 4.35 -7.96
N ALA A 258 -12.31 5.20 -8.93
CA ALA A 258 -11.35 5.65 -9.92
C ALA A 258 -10.39 6.72 -9.41
N TYR A 259 -10.84 7.61 -8.51
CA TYR A 259 -9.97 8.64 -7.93
C TYR A 259 -8.81 8.03 -7.16
N TYR A 260 -9.08 6.97 -6.38
CA TYR A 260 -8.08 6.28 -5.57
C TYR A 260 -7.43 5.07 -6.23
N TYR A 261 -7.83 4.73 -7.46
CA TYR A 261 -7.36 3.56 -8.20
C TYR A 261 -7.50 2.26 -7.41
N ILE A 262 -8.72 2.02 -6.92
CA ILE A 262 -9.10 0.86 -6.10
C ILE A 262 -10.01 -0.05 -6.92
N ASN A 263 -9.87 -1.36 -6.71
CA ASN A 263 -10.71 -2.34 -7.37
C ASN A 263 -12.20 -2.10 -7.02
N TYR A 264 -13.07 -2.19 -8.02
CA TYR A 264 -14.51 -1.97 -7.82
C TYR A 264 -15.08 -2.90 -6.74
N THR A 265 -14.64 -4.16 -6.67
CA THR A 265 -15.09 -5.12 -5.64
C THR A 265 -14.75 -4.66 -4.21
N THR A 266 -13.64 -3.94 -4.03
CA THR A 266 -13.23 -3.40 -2.73
C THR A 266 -14.18 -2.30 -2.26
N ILE A 267 -14.57 -1.38 -3.15
CA ILE A 267 -15.52 -0.31 -2.79
C ILE A 267 -16.95 -0.86 -2.63
N GLU A 268 -17.32 -1.90 -3.36
CA GLU A 268 -18.57 -2.64 -3.13
C GLU A 268 -18.59 -3.28 -1.74
N LEU A 269 -17.50 -3.94 -1.35
CA LEU A 269 -17.32 -4.48 0.00
C LEU A 269 -17.47 -3.39 1.07
N PHE A 270 -16.89 -2.20 0.85
CA PHE A 270 -17.03 -1.06 1.77
C PHE A 270 -18.48 -0.60 1.89
N SER A 271 -19.16 -0.41 0.76
CA SER A 271 -20.56 0.00 0.71
C SER A 271 -21.49 -0.99 1.43
N MET A 272 -21.22 -2.29 1.34
CA MET A 272 -22.02 -3.34 1.99
C MET A 272 -21.66 -3.57 3.46
N SER A 273 -20.40 -3.38 3.86
CA SER A 273 -19.90 -3.75 5.18
C SER A 273 -19.90 -2.59 6.19
N LEU A 274 -19.71 -1.37 5.71
CA LEU A 274 -19.68 -0.18 6.56
C LEU A 274 -21.09 0.20 7.00
N ASN A 275 -21.22 0.60 8.27
CA ASN A 275 -22.48 1.06 8.85
C ASN A 275 -22.22 2.22 9.83
N ALA A 276 -23.29 2.91 10.24
CA ALA A 276 -23.23 4.05 11.15
C ALA A 276 -22.60 3.77 12.53
N LYS A 277 -22.42 2.49 12.91
CA LYS A 277 -21.87 2.06 14.20
C LYS A 277 -20.48 1.41 14.07
N THR A 278 -19.91 1.36 12.87
CA THR A 278 -18.59 0.78 12.66
C THR A 278 -17.54 1.58 13.45
N LYS A 279 -16.65 0.86 14.13
CA LYS A 279 -15.54 1.41 14.92
C LYS A 279 -14.21 0.91 14.37
N VAL A 280 -13.09 1.46 14.87
CA VAL A 280 -11.71 1.10 14.50
C VAL A 280 -11.49 -0.41 14.32
N ARG A 281 -11.94 -1.25 15.26
CA ARG A 281 -11.81 -2.72 15.15
C ARG A 281 -12.47 -3.28 13.89
N GLY A 282 -13.68 -2.84 13.58
CA GLY A 282 -14.40 -3.25 12.37
C GLY A 282 -13.76 -2.65 11.11
N LEU A 283 -13.23 -1.42 11.18
CA LEU A 283 -12.50 -0.80 10.08
C LEU A 283 -11.23 -1.57 9.73
N ILE A 284 -10.46 -2.04 10.72
CA ILE A 284 -9.28 -2.89 10.46
C ILE A 284 -9.69 -4.19 9.76
N GLU A 285 -10.78 -4.82 10.20
CA GLU A 285 -11.28 -6.05 9.58
C GLU A 285 -11.74 -5.83 8.13
N ILE A 286 -12.52 -4.77 7.89
CA ILE A 286 -13.03 -4.43 6.56
C ILE A 286 -11.88 -4.04 5.61
N THR A 287 -10.95 -3.21 6.07
CA THR A 287 -9.78 -2.80 5.27
C THR A 287 -8.78 -3.93 5.04
N SER A 288 -8.79 -4.99 5.84
CA SER A 288 -7.98 -6.19 5.59
C SER A 288 -8.58 -7.13 4.53
N ASN A 289 -9.89 -7.06 4.33
CA ASN A 289 -10.65 -7.93 3.40
C ASN A 289 -10.70 -7.39 1.96
N VAL A 290 -9.93 -6.36 1.64
CA VAL A 290 -9.93 -5.75 0.30
C VAL A 290 -9.24 -6.63 -0.74
N ALA A 291 -9.68 -6.57 -2.00
CA ALA A 291 -9.19 -7.41 -3.10
C ALA A 291 -7.69 -7.22 -3.36
N GLU A 292 -7.14 -6.05 -3.07
CA GLU A 292 -5.72 -5.73 -3.23
C GLU A 292 -4.81 -6.61 -2.37
N TYR A 293 -5.33 -7.15 -1.27
CA TYR A 293 -4.62 -8.04 -0.35
C TYR A 293 -4.81 -9.53 -0.64
N GLU A 294 -5.61 -9.90 -1.65
CA GLU A 294 -5.76 -11.30 -2.07
C GLU A 294 -4.43 -11.89 -2.57
N ASN A 295 -3.55 -11.05 -3.11
CA ASN A 295 -2.24 -11.46 -3.63
C ASN A 295 -1.17 -11.69 -2.54
N ILE A 296 -1.46 -11.43 -1.25
CA ILE A 296 -0.50 -11.65 -0.17
C ILE A 296 -0.20 -13.16 -0.06
N PRO A 297 1.07 -13.57 -0.17
CA PRO A 297 1.42 -14.98 -0.22
C PRO A 297 1.24 -15.65 1.15
N ILE A 298 0.68 -16.85 1.18
CA ILE A 298 0.67 -17.71 2.37
C ILE A 298 1.78 -18.75 2.21
N ARG A 299 2.77 -18.72 3.10
CA ARG A 299 3.92 -19.67 3.03
C ARG A 299 3.72 -20.85 3.98
N HIS A 300 4.38 -21.96 3.67
CA HIS A 300 4.38 -23.14 4.54
C HIS A 300 4.99 -22.82 5.91
N HIS A 301 4.37 -23.33 6.98
CA HIS A 301 4.76 -23.13 8.38
C HIS A 301 4.54 -21.71 8.96
N GLU A 302 3.88 -20.81 8.22
CA GLU A 302 3.44 -19.52 8.79
C GLU A 302 2.25 -19.68 9.75
N ASP A 303 1.46 -20.75 9.61
CA ASP A 303 0.29 -21.03 10.44
C ASP A 303 0.63 -21.09 11.94
N ASN A 304 1.74 -21.71 12.32
CA ASN A 304 2.17 -21.77 13.71
C ASN A 304 2.64 -20.42 14.26
N LEU A 305 3.28 -19.59 13.43
CA LEU A 305 3.71 -18.25 13.81
C LEU A 305 2.52 -17.30 13.94
N LEU A 306 1.58 -17.36 13.00
CA LEU A 306 0.34 -16.56 13.02
C LEU A 306 -0.58 -16.98 14.18
N ARG A 307 -0.60 -18.27 14.57
CA ARG A 307 -1.29 -18.76 15.78
C ARG A 307 -0.77 -18.14 17.06
N GLN A 308 0.52 -17.83 17.14
CA GLN A 308 1.11 -17.18 18.32
C GLN A 308 0.69 -15.71 18.43
N LEU A 309 0.35 -15.07 17.32
CA LEU A 309 -0.10 -13.68 17.29
C LEU A 309 -1.56 -13.53 17.72
N LEU A 310 -2.47 -14.41 17.27
CA LEU A 310 -3.88 -14.44 17.70
C LEU A 310 -4.50 -15.84 17.53
N ASN A 311 -5.40 -16.21 18.46
CA ASN A 311 -6.22 -17.43 18.40
C ASN A 311 -7.33 -17.31 17.35
N ASN A 312 -7.00 -17.24 16.06
CA ASN A 312 -7.97 -17.38 14.97
C ASN A 312 -7.96 -18.80 14.38
N PRO A 313 -9.06 -19.30 13.80
CA PRO A 313 -9.12 -20.68 13.32
C PRO A 313 -8.66 -20.88 11.85
N LYS A 314 -8.59 -19.83 11.03
CA LYS A 314 -8.29 -19.91 9.58
C LYS A 314 -7.06 -19.08 9.20
N PHE A 315 -5.88 -19.71 9.12
CA PHE A 315 -4.61 -19.06 8.75
C PHE A 315 -4.23 -19.21 7.28
N ASN A 316 -5.09 -19.88 6.49
CA ASN A 316 -4.89 -20.09 5.05
C ASN A 316 -5.61 -19.03 4.22
N ASP A 317 -6.00 -17.92 4.83
CA ASP A 317 -6.70 -16.81 4.19
C ASP A 317 -5.78 -15.58 4.17
N PRO A 318 -5.45 -15.01 2.99
CA PRO A 318 -4.60 -13.83 2.88
C PRO A 318 -5.14 -12.64 3.68
N HIS A 319 -6.46 -12.45 3.73
CA HIS A 319 -7.09 -11.33 4.43
C HIS A 319 -6.92 -11.45 5.94
N VAL A 320 -7.02 -12.67 6.49
CA VAL A 320 -6.73 -12.92 7.91
C VAL A 320 -5.26 -12.63 8.20
N LYS A 321 -4.34 -13.07 7.34
CA LYS A 321 -2.91 -12.76 7.48
C LYS A 321 -2.67 -11.25 7.50
N THR A 322 -3.27 -10.50 6.57
CA THR A 322 -3.15 -9.04 6.52
C THR A 322 -3.68 -8.36 7.77
N ASN A 323 -4.84 -8.80 8.28
CA ASN A 323 -5.40 -8.29 9.53
C ASN A 323 -4.45 -8.50 10.72
N LEU A 324 -3.87 -9.69 10.83
CA LEU A 324 -2.89 -10.00 11.87
C LEU A 324 -1.62 -9.14 11.76
N LEU A 325 -1.11 -8.94 10.54
CA LEU A 325 0.07 -8.12 10.29
C LEU A 325 -0.19 -6.64 10.59
N LEU A 326 -1.35 -6.11 10.24
CA LEU A 326 -1.76 -4.74 10.60
C LEU A 326 -1.84 -4.56 12.12
N GLN A 327 -2.44 -5.52 12.84
CA GLN A 327 -2.47 -5.45 14.32
C GLN A 327 -1.08 -5.60 14.94
N ALA A 328 -0.22 -6.43 14.37
CA ALA A 328 1.17 -6.58 14.80
C ALA A 328 1.97 -5.29 14.59
N HIS A 329 1.75 -4.59 13.47
CA HIS A 329 2.31 -3.27 13.17
C HIS A 329 1.91 -2.24 14.23
N LEU A 330 0.60 -2.09 14.49
CA LEU A 330 0.06 -1.18 15.52
C LEU A 330 0.58 -1.47 16.94
N SER A 331 1.04 -2.70 17.17
CA SER A 331 1.55 -3.15 18.46
C SER A 331 3.08 -3.17 18.55
N HIS A 332 3.80 -2.75 17.49
CA HIS A 332 5.26 -2.88 17.34
C HIS A 332 5.80 -4.28 17.65
N MET A 333 5.06 -5.33 17.28
CA MET A 333 5.52 -6.70 17.49
C MET A 333 6.73 -6.99 16.59
N GLN A 334 7.78 -7.56 17.16
CA GLN A 334 8.95 -7.97 16.40
C GLN A 334 8.62 -9.20 15.54
N LEU A 335 8.46 -8.99 14.25
CA LEU A 335 8.17 -10.04 13.27
C LEU A 335 9.46 -10.60 12.65
N SER A 336 9.35 -11.81 12.11
CA SER A 336 10.41 -12.38 11.25
C SER A 336 10.62 -11.52 10.00
N ALA A 337 11.81 -11.59 9.38
CA ALA A 337 12.12 -10.77 8.21
C ALA A 337 11.15 -11.01 7.03
N GLU A 338 10.65 -12.25 6.87
CA GLU A 338 9.69 -12.59 5.81
C GLU A 338 8.32 -11.93 6.06
N LEU A 339 7.79 -12.02 7.28
CA LEU A 339 6.53 -11.36 7.64
C LEU A 339 6.64 -9.83 7.69
N ARG A 340 7.83 -9.31 8.04
CA ARG A 340 8.10 -7.86 7.95
C ARG A 340 8.08 -7.39 6.50
N SER A 341 8.63 -8.15 5.56
CA SER A 341 8.54 -7.83 4.14
C SER A 341 7.09 -7.84 3.65
N ASP A 342 6.25 -8.76 4.13
CA ASP A 342 4.83 -8.78 3.78
C ASP A 342 4.08 -7.60 4.42
N MET A 343 4.39 -7.25 5.67
CA MET A 343 3.85 -6.08 6.36
C MET A 343 4.26 -4.79 5.64
N GLU A 344 5.52 -4.68 5.24
CA GLU A 344 6.00 -3.61 4.38
C GLU A 344 5.27 -3.64 3.05
N GLU A 345 4.96 -4.78 2.41
CA GLU A 345 4.15 -4.82 1.19
C GLU A 345 2.71 -4.31 1.41
N ILE A 346 2.10 -4.65 2.55
CA ILE A 346 0.77 -4.18 2.95
C ILE A 346 0.76 -2.66 3.15
N LEU A 347 1.80 -2.10 3.76
CA LEU A 347 1.97 -0.68 4.06
C LEU A 347 2.52 0.13 2.89
N SER A 348 3.40 -0.46 2.06
CA SER A 348 4.15 0.18 0.97
C SER A 348 3.40 0.19 -0.35
N LYS A 349 2.24 -0.47 -0.42
CA LYS A 349 1.29 -0.13 -1.46
C LYS A 349 0.56 1.13 -1.00
N ALA A 350 0.62 2.16 -1.85
CA ALA A 350 -0.17 3.40 -1.75
C ALA A 350 -1.68 3.16 -1.47
N ILE A 351 -2.12 1.91 -1.62
CA ILE A 351 -3.41 1.33 -1.28
C ILE A 351 -3.78 1.55 0.19
N TRP A 352 -2.90 1.42 1.21
CA TRP A 352 -3.40 1.52 2.59
C TRP A 352 -3.71 2.98 3.00
N GLN A 353 -2.72 3.88 2.93
CA GLN A 353 -2.87 5.26 3.43
C GLN A 353 -3.64 6.19 2.48
N TYR A 354 -3.38 6.11 1.16
CA TYR A 354 -4.02 7.01 0.18
C TYR A 354 -5.21 6.37 -0.54
N GLY A 355 -5.29 5.03 -0.58
CA GLY A 355 -6.36 4.29 -1.25
C GLY A 355 -7.49 3.86 -0.31
N SER A 356 -7.43 2.63 0.21
CA SER A 356 -8.43 1.96 1.03
C SER A 356 -8.87 2.74 2.28
N SER A 357 -7.95 3.39 3.01
CA SER A 357 -8.35 4.21 4.17
C SER A 357 -9.13 5.47 3.72
N MET A 358 -8.60 6.21 2.75
CA MET A 358 -9.25 7.42 2.22
C MET A 358 -10.60 7.11 1.57
N ALA A 359 -10.64 6.06 0.75
CA ALA A 359 -11.87 5.62 0.12
C ALA A 359 -12.89 5.12 1.15
N CYS A 360 -12.45 4.47 2.22
CA CYS A 360 -13.33 4.13 3.34
C CYS A 360 -13.91 5.41 3.97
N ILE A 361 -13.08 6.42 4.23
CA ILE A 361 -13.54 7.71 4.78
C ILE A 361 -14.53 8.39 3.84
N ASP A 362 -14.29 8.39 2.53
CA ASP A 362 -15.18 9.02 1.54
C ASP A 362 -16.50 8.27 1.36
N VAL A 363 -16.50 6.94 1.47
CA VAL A 363 -17.73 6.14 1.52
C VAL A 363 -18.52 6.45 2.80
N LEU A 364 -17.86 6.57 3.94
CA LEU A 364 -18.50 6.90 5.22
C LEU A 364 -19.07 8.32 5.23
N SER A 365 -18.33 9.27 4.67
CA SER A 365 -18.73 10.68 4.59
C SER A 365 -19.88 10.88 3.59
N SER A 366 -19.86 10.17 2.45
CA SER A 366 -20.96 10.16 1.48
C SER A 366 -22.26 9.59 2.06
N ASN A 367 -22.16 8.67 3.03
CA ASN A 367 -23.31 8.13 3.77
C ASN A 367 -23.73 9.00 4.97
N GLY A 368 -22.97 10.05 5.29
CA GLY A 368 -23.29 10.99 6.38
C GLY A 368 -23.01 10.46 7.79
N TRP A 369 -22.13 9.48 7.97
CA TRP A 369 -21.84 8.89 9.29
C TRP A 369 -20.62 9.51 9.95
N LEU A 370 -20.82 10.34 10.98
CA LEU A 370 -19.74 11.09 11.63
C LEU A 370 -18.76 10.21 12.40
N SER A 371 -19.27 9.39 13.34
CA SER A 371 -18.40 8.61 14.24
C SER A 371 -17.50 7.60 13.49
N PRO A 372 -18.01 6.83 12.52
CA PRO A 372 -17.14 5.97 11.72
C PRO A 372 -16.15 6.75 10.86
N ALA A 373 -16.53 7.91 10.30
CA ALA A 373 -15.63 8.71 9.47
C ALA A 373 -14.45 9.24 10.28
N LEU A 374 -14.69 9.80 11.47
CA LEU A 374 -13.63 10.21 12.40
C LEU A 374 -12.76 9.01 12.82
N ALA A 375 -13.36 7.85 13.12
CA ALA A 375 -12.60 6.64 13.42
C ALA A 375 -11.76 6.12 12.23
N GLY A 376 -12.18 6.41 11.00
CA GLY A 376 -11.39 6.14 9.78
C GLY A 376 -10.18 7.07 9.66
N MET A 377 -10.36 8.36 9.99
CA MET A 377 -9.26 9.33 10.05
C MET A 377 -8.25 8.97 11.14
N GLU A 378 -8.72 8.64 12.35
CA GLU A 378 -7.88 8.11 13.43
C GLU A 378 -7.13 6.84 13.01
N LEU A 379 -7.80 5.93 12.29
CA LEU A 379 -7.13 4.72 11.80
C LEU A 379 -5.97 5.06 10.86
N ALA A 380 -6.14 6.05 9.96
CA ALA A 380 -5.08 6.55 9.07
C ALA A 380 -3.84 7.00 9.86
N GLN A 381 -4.05 7.82 10.90
CA GLN A 381 -2.99 8.27 11.80
C GLN A 381 -2.34 7.08 12.54
N MET A 382 -3.15 6.17 13.09
CA MET A 382 -2.70 4.99 13.84
C MET A 382 -1.72 4.12 13.06
N VAL A 383 -2.01 3.81 11.79
CA VAL A 383 -1.11 2.96 10.99
C VAL A 383 0.11 3.72 10.50
N THR A 384 -0.01 5.02 10.20
CA THR A 384 1.12 5.86 9.83
C THR A 384 2.16 5.90 10.96
N GLN A 385 1.69 6.04 12.20
CA GLN A 385 2.53 6.12 13.40
C GLN A 385 2.75 4.77 14.10
N ALA A 386 2.16 3.70 13.57
CA ALA A 386 2.21 2.34 14.12
C ALA A 386 1.72 2.21 15.58
N MET A 387 0.66 2.90 15.97
CA MET A 387 0.17 2.91 17.36
C MET A 387 -1.34 2.74 17.49
N TRP A 388 -1.81 2.25 18.65
CA TRP A 388 -3.25 2.16 18.93
C TRP A 388 -3.83 3.50 19.40
N SER A 389 -5.13 3.74 19.16
CA SER A 389 -5.81 4.97 19.61
C SER A 389 -5.82 5.20 21.12
N LYS A 390 -5.56 4.16 21.93
CA LYS A 390 -5.46 4.25 23.39
C LYS A 390 -4.02 4.38 23.90
N ASP A 391 -3.04 4.32 23.01
CA ASP A 391 -1.64 4.51 23.39
C ASP A 391 -1.35 6.01 23.64
N SER A 392 -0.27 6.29 24.36
CA SER A 392 0.20 7.67 24.56
C SER A 392 0.71 8.26 23.24
N TYR A 393 0.33 9.52 22.96
CA TYR A 393 0.80 10.27 21.79
C TYR A 393 2.32 10.43 21.74
N LEU A 394 3.00 10.33 22.88
CA LEU A 394 4.46 10.38 23.00
C LEU A 394 5.17 9.20 22.33
N LYS A 395 4.44 8.11 22.05
CA LYS A 395 4.98 6.92 21.37
C LYS A 395 5.39 7.20 19.93
N GLN A 396 4.92 8.30 19.33
CA GLN A 396 5.30 8.74 17.99
C GLN A 396 6.76 9.23 17.93
N LEU A 397 7.33 9.64 19.07
CA LEU A 397 8.68 10.20 19.13
C LEU A 397 9.74 9.12 18.91
N PRO A 398 10.79 9.39 18.10
CA PRO A 398 11.91 8.48 17.92
C PRO A 398 12.57 8.10 19.26
N HIS A 399 13.01 6.85 19.40
CA HIS A 399 13.72 6.33 20.57
C HIS A 399 12.91 6.27 21.88
N PHE A 400 11.62 6.59 21.86
CA PHE A 400 10.76 6.47 23.04
C PHE A 400 10.45 5.00 23.35
N THR A 401 10.53 4.65 24.63
CA THR A 401 10.20 3.32 25.13
C THR A 401 9.03 3.45 26.11
N SER A 402 8.39 2.34 26.44
CA SER A 402 7.32 2.33 27.45
C SER A 402 7.78 2.86 28.82
N GLU A 403 9.08 2.80 29.13
CA GLU A 403 9.64 3.36 30.35
C GLU A 403 9.69 4.89 30.30
N HIS A 404 10.11 5.47 29.17
CA HIS A 404 10.10 6.92 28.96
C HIS A 404 8.68 7.48 29.07
N ILE A 405 7.70 6.83 28.42
CA ILE A 405 6.28 7.24 28.48
C ILE A 405 5.77 7.24 29.93
N LYS A 406 6.12 6.21 30.71
CA LYS A 406 5.72 6.15 32.12
C LYS A 406 6.30 7.32 32.93
N ARG A 407 7.57 7.66 32.72
CA ARG A 407 8.18 8.82 33.40
C ARG A 407 7.55 10.15 32.99
N CYS A 408 7.24 10.32 31.71
CA CYS A 408 6.56 11.53 31.22
C CYS A 408 5.17 11.67 31.84
N THR A 409 4.38 10.60 31.81
CA THR A 409 3.03 10.59 32.41
C THR A 409 3.06 10.82 33.92
N ASP A 410 4.04 10.25 34.65
CA ASP A 410 4.24 10.52 36.08
C ASP A 410 4.58 12.00 36.38
N LYS A 411 5.18 12.72 35.43
CA LYS A 411 5.47 14.17 35.53
C LYS A 411 4.31 15.04 35.03
N GLY A 412 3.26 14.46 34.43
CA GLY A 412 2.13 15.19 33.85
C GLY A 412 2.34 15.64 32.40
N VAL A 413 3.28 15.04 31.69
CA VAL A 413 3.54 15.27 30.26
C VAL A 413 2.85 14.17 29.47
N GLU A 414 1.80 14.52 28.73
CA GLU A 414 0.94 13.57 27.99
C GLU A 414 0.94 13.81 26.47
N SER A 415 1.29 15.02 26.02
CA SER A 415 1.28 15.44 24.62
C SER A 415 2.68 15.81 24.09
N VAL A 416 2.82 15.85 22.75
CA VAL A 416 4.05 16.32 22.10
C VAL A 416 4.26 17.82 22.36
N PHE A 417 3.17 18.60 22.40
CA PHE A 417 3.20 20.03 22.73
C PHE A 417 3.79 20.28 24.13
N ASP A 418 3.44 19.44 25.11
CA ASP A 418 3.98 19.55 26.47
C ASP A 418 5.52 19.44 26.46
N ILE A 419 6.09 18.56 25.63
CA ILE A 419 7.55 18.38 25.50
C ILE A 419 8.18 19.59 24.79
N MET A 420 7.50 20.18 23.80
CA MET A 420 7.98 21.36 23.09
C MET A 420 8.08 22.58 24.02
N GLU A 421 7.14 22.72 24.96
CA GLU A 421 7.12 23.81 25.95
C GLU A 421 8.15 23.64 27.08
N MET A 422 8.70 22.44 27.27
CA MET A 422 9.70 22.18 28.32
C MET A 422 11.05 22.85 28.02
N GLU A 423 11.69 23.38 29.05
CA GLU A 423 13.09 23.83 28.97
C GLU A 423 14.07 22.67 28.73
N ASP A 424 15.18 22.95 28.03
CA ASP A 424 16.16 21.95 27.60
C ASP A 424 16.75 21.12 28.76
N GLU A 425 17.07 21.74 29.90
CA GLU A 425 17.61 21.03 31.06
C GLU A 425 16.62 20.02 31.64
N GLU A 426 15.34 20.43 31.75
CA GLU A 426 14.29 19.56 32.24
C GLU A 426 13.98 18.42 31.27
N ARG A 427 13.96 18.73 29.97
CA ARG A 427 13.71 17.77 28.89
C ARG A 427 14.78 16.70 28.88
N ASN A 428 16.06 17.09 28.90
CA ASN A 428 17.17 16.15 28.86
C ASN A 428 17.22 15.26 30.12
N THR A 429 16.89 15.83 31.28
CA THR A 429 16.83 15.09 32.55
C THR A 429 15.69 14.07 32.55
N LEU A 430 14.54 14.42 31.99
CA LEU A 430 13.37 13.54 31.91
C LEU A 430 13.58 12.38 30.93
N LEU A 431 14.05 12.72 29.72
CA LEU A 431 14.17 11.78 28.61
C LEU A 431 15.37 10.85 28.77
N GLN A 432 16.48 11.32 29.35
CA GLN A 432 17.72 10.53 29.53
C GLN A 432 18.24 9.91 28.21
N LEU A 433 18.03 10.63 27.10
CA LEU A 433 18.48 10.24 25.76
C LEU A 433 19.87 10.82 25.47
N THR A 434 20.59 10.25 24.50
CA THR A 434 21.85 10.83 24.03
C THR A 434 21.62 12.08 23.19
N ASP A 435 22.62 12.95 23.06
CA ASP A 435 22.51 14.17 22.25
C ASP A 435 22.06 13.91 20.80
N SER A 436 22.49 12.78 20.21
CA SER A 436 22.04 12.37 18.88
C SER A 436 20.55 12.01 18.84
N GLN A 437 20.05 11.31 19.87
CA GLN A 437 18.64 10.93 19.98
C GLN A 437 17.76 12.16 20.29
N ILE A 438 18.27 13.10 21.08
CA ILE A 438 17.60 14.37 21.35
C ILE A 438 17.49 15.19 20.06
N ALA A 439 18.52 15.18 19.20
CA ALA A 439 18.45 15.82 17.90
C ALA A 439 17.38 15.18 16.99
N ASP A 440 17.25 13.86 16.98
CA ASP A 440 16.20 13.16 16.24
C ASP A 440 14.80 13.53 16.77
N VAL A 441 14.64 13.60 18.10
CA VAL A 441 13.39 14.03 18.74
C VAL A 441 13.06 15.49 18.42
N ALA A 442 14.04 16.39 18.48
CA ALA A 442 13.86 17.79 18.13
C ALA A 442 13.47 17.97 16.65
N CYS A 443 14.08 17.19 15.75
CA CYS A 443 13.70 17.16 14.35
C CYS A 443 12.23 16.73 14.17
N PHE A 444 11.77 15.73 14.92
CA PHE A 444 10.36 15.33 14.90
C PHE A 444 9.46 16.45 15.41
N CYS A 445 9.79 17.07 16.56
CA CYS A 445 8.98 18.15 17.14
C CYS A 445 8.86 19.36 16.21
N ASN A 446 9.94 19.76 15.53
CA ASN A 446 9.93 20.89 14.60
C ASN A 446 9.06 20.66 13.36
N CYS A 447 8.78 19.40 13.05
CA CYS A 447 7.91 19.05 11.93
C CYS A 447 6.53 18.58 12.39
N TYR A 448 6.30 18.44 13.69
CA TYR A 448 4.99 18.10 14.24
C TYR A 448 4.06 19.31 14.01
N PRO A 449 2.84 19.10 13.50
CA PRO A 449 2.05 20.22 13.00
C PRO A 449 1.49 21.05 14.15
N ASN A 450 2.00 22.27 14.28
CA ASN A 450 1.44 23.33 15.10
C ASN A 450 0.62 24.28 14.22
N ILE A 451 -0.67 23.97 14.08
CA ILE A 451 -1.61 24.66 13.18
C ILE A 451 -2.70 25.31 14.02
N GLU A 452 -2.85 26.63 13.90
CA GLU A 452 -3.98 27.35 14.48
C GLU A 452 -5.12 27.43 13.44
N MET A 453 -6.29 26.90 13.81
CA MET A 453 -7.48 26.98 12.97
C MET A 453 -8.39 28.12 13.45
N SER A 454 -8.61 29.09 12.58
CA SER A 454 -9.67 30.09 12.76
C SER A 454 -10.86 29.79 11.85
N TYR A 455 -12.08 30.07 12.33
CA TYR A 455 -13.29 29.87 11.54
C TYR A 455 -14.29 31.02 11.72
N GLU A 456 -15.05 31.29 10.66
CA GLU A 456 -16.11 32.30 10.63
C GLU A 456 -17.35 31.74 9.95
N VAL A 457 -18.52 31.93 10.58
CA VAL A 457 -19.82 31.64 9.96
C VAL A 457 -20.27 32.89 9.21
N VAL A 458 -20.27 32.83 7.88
CA VAL A 458 -20.68 33.93 7.02
C VAL A 458 -22.14 34.24 7.27
N ASP A 459 -22.46 35.53 7.41
CA ASP A 459 -23.84 36.03 7.54
C ASP A 459 -24.66 35.36 8.66
N LYS A 460 -24.03 35.05 9.80
CA LYS A 460 -24.60 34.31 10.94
C LYS A 460 -26.02 34.73 11.36
N ASN A 461 -26.38 36.01 11.20
CA ASN A 461 -27.67 36.56 11.63
C ASN A 461 -28.78 36.52 10.57
N SER A 462 -28.47 36.20 9.31
CA SER A 462 -29.38 36.21 8.16
C SER A 462 -29.51 34.84 7.48
N ILE A 463 -29.20 33.76 8.20
CA ILE A 463 -29.35 32.40 7.69
C ILE A 463 -30.83 32.00 7.72
N CYS A 464 -31.36 31.66 6.54
CA CYS A 464 -32.74 31.24 6.35
C CYS A 464 -32.85 29.73 6.17
N SER A 465 -34.00 29.16 6.55
CA SER A 465 -34.33 27.76 6.31
C SER A 465 -34.22 27.40 4.82
N GLY A 466 -33.47 26.35 4.49
CA GLY A 466 -33.20 25.92 3.12
C GLY A 466 -32.12 26.74 2.37
N GLY A 467 -31.58 27.80 2.99
CA GLY A 467 -30.44 28.55 2.47
C GLY A 467 -29.09 27.87 2.76
N PRO A 468 -28.04 28.18 2.00
CA PRO A 468 -26.69 27.69 2.26
C PRO A 468 -26.09 28.38 3.48
N VAL A 469 -25.56 27.59 4.41
CA VAL A 469 -24.69 28.03 5.50
C VAL A 469 -23.25 27.86 5.03
N VAL A 470 -22.46 28.92 5.07
CA VAL A 470 -21.06 28.89 4.64
C VAL A 470 -20.16 29.15 5.85
N ILE A 471 -19.21 28.26 6.06
CA ILE A 471 -18.16 28.38 7.08
C ILE A 471 -16.83 28.59 6.36
N LEU A 472 -16.19 29.71 6.65
CA LEU A 472 -14.83 30.00 6.21
C LEU A 472 -13.87 29.48 7.26
N VAL A 473 -12.89 28.68 6.83
CA VAL A 473 -11.84 28.15 7.68
C VAL A 473 -10.51 28.65 7.16
N GLN A 474 -9.67 29.13 8.06
CA GLN A 474 -8.32 29.57 7.75
C GLN A 474 -7.36 28.80 8.64
N LEU A 475 -6.42 28.12 8.00
CA LEU A 475 -5.36 27.38 8.66
C LEU A 475 -4.09 28.23 8.58
N GLU A 476 -3.59 28.67 9.73
CA GLU A 476 -2.32 29.37 9.84
C GLU A 476 -1.33 28.49 10.59
N GLN A 477 -0.12 28.42 10.08
CA GLN A 477 0.95 27.63 10.68
C GLN A 477 1.97 28.60 11.27
N GLU A 478 2.28 28.44 12.55
CA GLU A 478 3.18 29.35 13.26
C GLU A 478 4.65 29.19 12.82
N GLU A 479 5.04 27.98 12.44
CA GLU A 479 6.42 27.66 12.03
C GLU A 479 6.50 27.11 10.60
N GLU A 480 7.54 27.51 9.87
CA GLU A 480 7.82 26.99 8.53
C GLU A 480 8.32 25.55 8.64
N VAL A 481 7.51 24.56 8.23
CA VAL A 481 7.88 23.14 8.26
C VAL A 481 9.10 22.93 7.37
N THR A 482 10.23 22.63 8.00
CA THR A 482 11.46 22.30 7.27
C THR A 482 11.54 20.80 7.03
N GLY A 483 11.04 20.37 5.86
CA GLY A 483 11.20 19.01 5.35
C GLY A 483 9.97 18.12 5.51
N HIS A 484 10.09 16.86 5.08
CA HIS A 484 9.06 15.83 5.23
C HIS A 484 9.46 14.92 6.38
N VAL A 485 8.63 14.77 7.41
CA VAL A 485 8.86 13.72 8.41
C VAL A 485 8.55 12.40 7.76
N ILE A 486 9.51 11.50 7.89
CA ILE A 486 9.32 10.10 7.55
C ILE A 486 8.89 9.46 8.87
N PRO A 487 7.64 8.99 9.00
CA PRO A 487 7.27 8.18 10.15
C PRO A 487 8.26 7.00 10.18
N PRO A 488 9.01 6.79 11.27
CA PRO A 488 10.19 5.91 11.25
C PRO A 488 9.86 4.45 10.94
N LEU A 489 8.58 4.08 11.06
CA LEU A 489 8.07 2.73 10.86
C LEU A 489 7.16 2.61 9.63
N PHE A 490 6.97 3.68 8.87
CA PHE A 490 6.19 3.67 7.64
C PHE A 490 7.12 3.62 6.42
N PRO A 491 6.90 2.71 5.46
CA PRO A 491 7.85 2.47 4.37
C PRO A 491 7.88 3.57 3.30
N GLN A 492 6.85 4.42 3.22
CA GLN A 492 6.76 5.48 2.23
C GLN A 492 6.93 6.87 2.84
N LYS A 493 7.27 7.84 1.99
CA LYS A 493 7.15 9.26 2.33
C LYS A 493 5.68 9.64 2.24
N CYS A 494 5.18 10.29 3.29
CA CYS A 494 3.82 10.78 3.35
C CYS A 494 3.83 12.30 3.14
N GLU A 495 2.92 12.80 2.32
CA GLU A 495 2.54 14.22 2.34
C GLU A 495 1.36 14.41 3.28
N GLU A 496 1.43 15.47 4.08
CA GLU A 496 0.41 15.85 5.06
C GLU A 496 -0.89 16.27 4.39
N GLY A 497 -1.95 15.53 4.69
CA GLY A 497 -3.33 15.86 4.38
C GLY A 497 -4.12 16.21 5.64
N LEU A 498 -4.97 17.22 5.53
CA LEU A 498 -5.81 17.68 6.62
C LEU A 498 -7.27 17.51 6.25
N TRP A 499 -8.10 17.10 7.20
CA TRP A 499 -9.55 17.13 7.07
C TRP A 499 -10.15 18.20 7.94
N VAL A 500 -11.08 18.93 7.35
CA VAL A 500 -12.01 19.79 8.07
C VAL A 500 -13.40 19.17 7.90
N VAL A 501 -14.02 18.82 9.02
CA VAL A 501 -15.32 18.13 9.05
C VAL A 501 -16.30 18.93 9.89
N ILE A 502 -17.49 19.16 9.37
CA ILE A 502 -18.62 19.70 10.13
C ILE A 502 -19.56 18.54 10.42
N GLY A 503 -19.88 18.35 11.70
CA GLY A 503 -20.79 17.30 12.14
C GLY A 503 -21.70 17.74 13.28
N ASP A 504 -22.83 17.06 13.41
CA ASP A 504 -23.66 17.13 14.61
C ASP A 504 -23.33 15.95 15.53
N ALA A 505 -22.64 16.26 16.64
CA ALA A 505 -22.23 15.29 17.64
C ALA A 505 -23.41 14.57 18.32
N LYS A 506 -24.61 15.16 18.33
CA LYS A 506 -25.79 14.55 18.98
C LYS A 506 -26.47 13.52 18.09
N SER A 507 -26.61 13.83 16.80
CA SER A 507 -27.21 12.91 15.83
C SER A 507 -26.19 11.94 15.21
N TYR A 508 -24.89 12.14 15.45
CA TYR A 508 -23.80 11.44 14.78
C TYR A 508 -23.83 11.59 13.25
N SER A 509 -24.39 12.71 12.77
CA SER A 509 -24.48 13.02 11.34
C SER A 509 -23.28 13.83 10.90
N LEU A 510 -22.62 13.37 9.84
CA LEU A 510 -21.62 14.15 9.11
C LEU A 510 -22.37 15.07 8.14
N ILE A 511 -22.04 16.36 8.15
CA ILE A 511 -22.78 17.40 7.43
C ILE A 511 -21.98 17.87 6.22
N SER A 512 -20.69 18.14 6.42
CA SER A 512 -19.78 18.58 5.37
C SER A 512 -18.37 18.11 5.70
N ILE A 513 -17.59 17.81 4.67
CA ILE A 513 -16.20 17.38 4.80
C ILE A 513 -15.40 18.01 3.67
N LYS A 514 -14.18 18.45 3.98
CA LYS A 514 -13.23 18.89 2.98
C LYS A 514 -11.83 18.44 3.35
N ARG A 515 -11.09 17.95 2.37
CA ARG A 515 -9.66 17.68 2.49
C ARG A 515 -8.89 18.90 2.01
N LEU A 516 -7.93 19.34 2.82
CA LEU A 516 -7.11 20.52 2.60
C LEU A 516 -5.64 20.14 2.64
N THR A 517 -4.82 20.91 1.95
CA THR A 517 -3.37 20.96 2.18
C THR A 517 -3.05 22.22 2.98
N LEU A 518 -1.93 22.21 3.71
CA LEU A 518 -1.45 23.34 4.52
C LEU A 518 -1.43 24.67 3.73
N GLN A 519 -1.64 25.78 4.46
CA GLN A 519 -1.65 27.16 3.97
C GLN A 519 -2.83 27.55 3.03
N GLN A 520 -3.97 26.87 3.17
CA GLN A 520 -5.19 27.20 2.42
C GLN A 520 -6.24 27.87 3.30
N LYS A 521 -6.83 28.97 2.80
CA LYS A 521 -8.12 29.48 3.25
C LYS A 521 -9.18 28.82 2.41
N ASP A 522 -10.16 28.22 3.05
CA ASP A 522 -11.16 27.48 2.32
C ASP A 522 -12.56 27.58 2.92
N LYS A 523 -13.56 27.23 2.11
CA LYS A 523 -14.97 27.29 2.50
C LYS A 523 -15.60 25.91 2.51
N LEU A 524 -16.43 25.69 3.52
CA LEU A 524 -17.33 24.55 3.63
C LEU A 524 -18.76 25.07 3.68
N ASP A 525 -19.63 24.50 2.84
CA ASP A 525 -21.04 24.86 2.77
C ASP A 525 -21.94 23.66 3.02
N PHE A 526 -23.12 23.92 3.57
CA PHE A 526 -24.18 22.94 3.81
C PHE A 526 -25.54 23.62 3.92
N VAL A 527 -26.63 22.85 3.89
CA VAL A 527 -28.00 23.38 3.95
C VAL A 527 -28.70 22.89 5.21
N VAL A 528 -29.38 23.79 5.91
CA VAL A 528 -30.18 23.45 7.09
C VAL A 528 -31.67 23.51 6.73
N PRO A 529 -32.42 22.40 6.86
CA PRO A 529 -33.75 22.30 6.27
C PRO A 529 -34.86 22.97 7.08
N ALA A 530 -34.73 23.02 8.41
CA ALA A 530 -35.75 23.55 9.30
C ALA A 530 -35.22 24.70 10.16
N THR A 531 -36.12 25.56 10.63
CA THR A 531 -35.80 26.67 11.52
C THR A 531 -35.46 26.20 12.93
N GLY A 532 -34.60 26.96 13.60
CA GLY A 532 -34.19 26.66 14.97
C GLY A 532 -32.72 26.93 15.23
N ALA A 533 -32.33 26.71 16.49
CA ALA A 533 -30.96 26.82 16.95
C ALA A 533 -30.27 25.46 16.82
N TYR A 534 -29.27 25.37 15.95
CA TYR A 534 -28.48 24.16 15.73
C TYR A 534 -27.09 24.32 16.34
N ASN A 535 -26.61 23.27 16.99
CA ASN A 535 -25.26 23.22 17.54
C ASN A 535 -24.46 22.18 16.77
N TYR A 536 -23.42 22.64 16.11
CA TYR A 536 -22.53 21.82 15.31
C TYR A 536 -21.13 21.81 15.93
N THR A 537 -20.31 20.87 15.48
CA THR A 537 -18.91 20.76 15.85
C THR A 537 -18.08 20.71 14.58
N LEU A 538 -17.09 21.58 14.52
CA LEU A 538 -16.05 21.61 13.51
C LEU A 538 -14.88 20.78 14.03
N TYR A 539 -14.51 19.73 13.30
CA TYR A 539 -13.39 18.86 13.59
C TYR A 539 -12.28 19.15 12.60
N PHE A 540 -11.07 19.27 13.11
CA PHE A 540 -9.84 19.32 12.36
C PHE A 540 -9.07 18.04 12.65
N MET A 541 -8.74 17.26 11.62
CA MET A 541 -8.09 15.96 11.77
C MET A 541 -6.89 15.84 10.83
N SER A 542 -5.76 15.33 11.31
CA SER A 542 -4.60 14.98 10.47
C SER A 542 -4.75 13.59 9.85
N ASP A 543 -4.10 13.31 8.71
CA ASP A 543 -3.97 11.94 8.18
C ASP A 543 -2.71 11.20 8.65
N ILE A 544 -1.77 11.90 9.29
CA ILE A 544 -0.45 11.37 9.66
C ILE A 544 -0.23 11.35 11.16
N TYR A 545 -0.51 12.45 11.88
CA TYR A 545 -0.12 12.59 13.28
C TYR A 545 -1.30 12.41 14.21
N MET A 546 -1.05 11.75 15.34
CA MET A 546 -2.02 11.60 16.42
C MET A 546 -1.84 12.72 17.44
N GLY A 547 -2.93 13.32 17.92
CA GLY A 547 -2.88 14.35 18.97
C GLY A 547 -2.79 15.79 18.44
N CYS A 548 -3.00 15.98 17.13
CA CYS A 548 -3.17 17.30 16.50
C CYS A 548 -4.65 17.64 16.23
N ASP A 549 -5.55 16.73 16.59
CA ASP A 549 -6.97 16.85 16.30
C ASP A 549 -7.60 17.95 17.16
N GLN A 550 -8.42 18.81 16.56
CA GLN A 550 -9.04 19.95 17.24
C GLN A 550 -10.56 19.92 17.04
N GLU A 551 -11.30 20.29 18.09
CA GLU A 551 -12.77 20.36 18.07
C GLU A 551 -13.27 21.74 18.48
N TYR A 552 -14.06 22.37 17.61
CA TYR A 552 -14.67 23.67 17.87
C TYR A 552 -16.18 23.59 17.79
N ARG A 553 -16.85 23.86 18.91
CA ARG A 553 -18.32 23.87 18.97
C ARG A 553 -18.84 25.24 18.56
N PHE A 554 -19.81 25.27 17.66
CA PHE A 554 -20.44 26.50 17.22
C PHE A 554 -21.96 26.32 17.06
N SER A 555 -22.67 27.44 17.13
CA SER A 555 -24.13 27.48 17.02
C SER A 555 -24.55 28.35 15.85
N VAL A 556 -25.59 27.89 15.14
CA VAL A 556 -26.20 28.58 14.01
C VAL A 556 -27.70 28.70 14.27
N ASP A 557 -28.21 29.93 14.24
CA ASP A 557 -29.64 30.22 14.39
C ASP A 557 -30.26 30.43 13.00
N VAL A 558 -31.13 29.50 12.62
CA VAL A 558 -31.79 29.50 11.30
C VAL A 558 -33.19 30.07 11.42
N LYS A 559 -33.46 31.16 10.68
CA LYS A 559 -34.74 31.88 10.65
C LYS A 559 -35.64 31.38 9.54
N GLU A 560 -36.94 31.65 9.64
CA GLU A 560 -37.86 31.40 8.52
C GLU A 560 -37.45 32.30 7.35
N ALA A 561 -37.45 31.76 6.14
CA ALA A 561 -37.31 32.57 4.95
C ALA A 561 -38.48 33.56 4.91
N GLU A 562 -38.20 34.86 4.90
CA GLU A 562 -39.23 35.87 4.65
C GLU A 562 -39.88 35.50 3.30
N LYS A 563 -41.17 35.15 3.33
CA LYS A 563 -41.94 35.05 2.09
C LYS A 563 -41.94 36.46 1.53
N ASP A 564 -41.35 36.65 0.35
CA ASP A 564 -41.57 37.85 -0.45
C ASP A 564 -43.08 37.98 -0.68
N SER A 565 -43.74 38.73 0.20
CA SER A 565 -45.07 39.25 -0.01
C SER A 565 -44.91 40.47 -0.89
N ASP A 566 -44.73 40.26 -2.21
CA ASP A 566 -44.99 41.28 -3.23
C ASP A 566 -44.97 40.65 -4.65
N SER A 567 -46.15 40.22 -5.11
CA SER A 567 -46.68 40.59 -6.44
C SER A 567 -48.10 40.03 -6.61
N ASP A 568 -49.09 40.80 -6.17
CA ASP A 568 -50.47 40.75 -6.69
C ASP A 568 -50.56 41.49 -8.04
#